data_AF-A0AAV0PLT7-F1
#
_entry.id   AF-A0AAV0PLT7-F1
#
_cell.length_a   1.000
_cell.length_b   1.000
_cell.length_c   1.000
_cell.angle_alpha   90.00
_cell.angle_beta   90.00
_cell.angle_gamma   90.00
#
_symmetry.space_group_name_H-M   'P 1'
#
loop_
_entity.id
_entity.type
_entity.pdbx_description
1 polymer ?
#
loop_
_entity_poly.entity_id
_entity_poly.type
_entity_poly.pdbx_seq_one_letter_code
_entity_poly.pdbx_strand_id
1 'polypeptide(L)'
;MPVRVVESSVPSQVSGPNSGHHSPQISSLLSVGQAFSGSQNVSSLQKQEAWKVNVRIQGCDLDRGYLCGTMEALNVPMADTPVVTFWEGEIVDIKNYTFFTGKWEAMPDDDIKHWTKFPSFAPFQSQVQADGGKSLDLSNYPFIFMRWKEQYFVNVGTDCGLTIAGFYYVCFSCADVTINGFYYDPNSSPFQKLELKSANEGKTGFSFSSYELHEVLLCSPTTTSPTAYCNEPSCGNVGSCKEECEQSVAMFIEKEATYMLPQPAAYLHCIARSTSLLLARRTAIQWLLKWCSRLNLSVSTVFSASNYLDRFLSMHRSLEWETWMVELVTVACLSVASKFNETNAPSLYDFQMEEMNHCFRPITIQQMELLLLQSLQWRLASITSYSYLEPLLISIADSSPSSNRIHKLGQELSATATSFLLEALLESKFVEYRPSSVAISAVWCSLQELASSNPHYSDLATRIISRLTDHSIHKDDVIRCHGLMVEMEMDYSSSSSSRSSPWSPVTVLCTDRGGGGSKDDSHVDLSIFNGNLGSRLKLGNKKKRKWEDN
;
A
#
# COMPACT_ATOMS: atom_id res chain seq x y z
N MET A 1 27.93 57.88 -37.27
CA MET A 1 27.76 58.32 -35.87
C MET A 1 26.90 59.58 -35.87
N PRO A 2 25.94 59.82 -34.95
CA PRO A 2 25.67 59.16 -33.67
C PRO A 2 24.18 58.74 -33.44
N VAL A 3 24.02 57.96 -32.36
CA VAL A 3 22.88 57.74 -31.43
C VAL A 3 21.50 58.32 -31.77
N ARG A 4 20.45 57.47 -31.74
CA ARG A 4 19.06 57.88 -31.48
C ARG A 4 18.45 57.10 -30.32
N VAL A 5 18.08 57.87 -29.30
CA VAL A 5 17.11 57.58 -28.25
C VAL A 5 15.73 57.44 -28.88
N VAL A 6 14.90 56.52 -28.38
CA VAL A 6 13.44 56.60 -28.55
C VAL A 6 12.79 56.32 -27.19
N GLU A 7 12.15 57.35 -26.65
CA GLU A 7 11.19 57.28 -25.55
C GLU A 7 9.79 56.91 -26.06
N SER A 8 9.11 56.09 -25.26
CA SER A 8 7.68 56.05 -24.91
C SER A 8 6.59 56.21 -25.97
N SER A 9 5.72 55.19 -26.04
CA SER A 9 4.26 55.38 -26.14
C SER A 9 3.51 54.16 -25.57
N VAL A 10 2.72 54.38 -24.51
CA VAL A 10 1.65 53.51 -23.93
C VAL A 10 0.31 54.04 -24.52
N PRO A 11 -0.89 53.38 -24.51
CA PRO A 11 -1.36 52.17 -23.80
C PRO A 11 -2.15 51.15 -24.66
N SER A 12 -2.40 49.96 -24.11
CA SER A 12 -3.68 49.26 -24.26
C SER A 12 -3.89 48.32 -23.07
N GLN A 13 -4.84 48.68 -22.21
CA GLN A 13 -5.40 47.77 -21.20
C GLN A 13 -6.15 46.64 -21.91
N VAL A 14 -5.83 45.40 -21.56
CA VAL A 14 -6.75 44.28 -21.70
C VAL A 14 -6.85 43.61 -20.34
N SER A 15 -8.06 43.68 -19.81
CA SER A 15 -8.60 43.08 -18.60
C SER A 15 -8.27 41.58 -18.45
N GLY A 16 -7.89 41.19 -17.23
CA GLY A 16 -7.60 39.81 -16.83
C GLY A 16 -8.82 38.88 -16.84
N PRO A 17 -8.62 37.62 -16.42
CA PRO A 17 -9.11 37.28 -15.08
C PRO A 17 -8.16 36.40 -14.25
N ASN A 18 -8.33 36.57 -12.93
CA ASN A 18 -7.99 35.65 -11.84
C ASN A 18 -6.51 35.46 -11.49
N SER A 19 -6.06 36.29 -10.56
CA SER A 19 -4.95 36.03 -9.65
C SER A 19 -5.26 34.81 -8.77
N GLY A 20 -4.86 33.62 -9.22
CA GLY A 20 -4.66 32.47 -8.35
C GLY A 20 -3.36 32.69 -7.57
N HIS A 21 -3.44 32.69 -6.24
CA HIS A 21 -2.26 32.58 -5.40
C HIS A 21 -1.66 31.19 -5.59
N HIS A 22 -0.66 31.07 -6.47
CA HIS A 22 0.09 29.83 -6.65
C HIS A 22 1.17 29.78 -5.56
N SER A 23 1.12 28.73 -4.73
CA SER A 23 2.14 28.38 -3.75
C SER A 23 3.41 27.88 -4.46
N PRO A 24 4.58 27.90 -3.79
CA PRO A 24 5.78 27.33 -4.36
C PRO A 24 5.64 25.85 -4.70
N GLN A 25 6.15 25.44 -5.87
CA GLN A 25 6.29 24.02 -6.20
C GLN A 25 7.36 23.43 -5.27
N ILE A 26 6.95 23.04 -4.07
CA ILE A 26 7.81 22.40 -3.09
C ILE A 26 7.99 20.95 -3.51
N SER A 27 9.22 20.68 -3.95
CA SER A 27 9.69 19.38 -4.40
C SER A 27 9.34 18.26 -3.42
N SER A 28 9.17 17.07 -3.97
CA SER A 28 9.10 15.79 -3.26
C SER A 28 10.21 15.48 -2.23
N LEU A 29 11.19 16.37 -2.10
CA LEU A 29 12.41 16.21 -1.33
C LEU A 29 12.26 16.62 0.14
N LEU A 30 11.18 17.33 0.51
CA LEU A 30 10.75 17.59 1.90
C LEU A 30 9.46 16.82 2.23
N SER A 31 9.46 15.52 1.93
CA SER A 31 8.31 14.64 2.17
C SER A 31 8.40 13.91 3.51
N VAL A 32 7.24 13.48 4.02
CA VAL A 32 7.16 12.63 5.20
C VAL A 32 8.06 11.41 5.05
N GLY A 33 8.86 11.14 6.07
CA GLY A 33 9.82 10.06 6.10
C GLY A 33 11.20 10.43 5.56
N GLN A 34 11.43 11.61 4.98
CA GLN A 34 12.81 12.00 4.65
C GLN A 34 13.67 12.07 5.92
N ALA A 35 14.88 11.52 5.82
CA ALA A 35 15.84 11.46 6.91
C ALA A 35 17.11 12.18 6.49
N PHE A 36 17.62 12.98 7.42
CA PHE A 36 18.81 13.78 7.22
C PHE A 36 19.78 13.52 8.36
N SER A 37 21.06 13.46 8.05
CA SER A 37 22.11 13.25 9.04
C SER A 37 23.21 14.28 8.83
N GLY A 38 23.82 14.70 9.94
CA GLY A 38 24.94 15.62 9.90
C GLY A 38 25.33 16.07 11.28
N SER A 39 25.58 17.36 11.47
CA SER A 39 26.16 17.89 12.70
C SER A 39 25.56 19.22 13.14
N GLN A 40 25.53 19.41 14.45
CA GLN A 40 25.23 20.67 15.14
C GLN A 40 26.49 21.19 15.83
N ASN A 41 26.91 22.40 15.50
CA ASN A 41 28.07 23.07 16.08
C ASN A 41 27.65 24.03 17.17
N VAL A 42 28.00 23.73 18.43
CA VAL A 42 27.49 24.42 19.63
C VAL A 42 28.16 25.78 19.86
N SER A 43 29.31 26.05 19.23
CA SER A 43 29.95 27.37 19.27
C SER A 43 30.57 27.76 17.93
N SER A 44 30.53 29.06 17.62
CA SER A 44 31.21 29.64 16.45
C SER A 44 32.71 29.89 16.69
N LEU A 45 33.16 29.82 17.95
CA LEU A 45 34.51 30.19 18.39
C LEU A 45 35.43 28.98 18.69
N GLN A 46 34.87 27.83 19.07
CA GLN A 46 35.62 26.59 19.32
C GLN A 46 35.20 25.51 18.33
N LYS A 47 36.07 25.23 17.36
CA LYS A 47 35.85 24.32 16.22
C LYS A 47 35.68 22.82 16.56
N GLN A 48 35.58 22.43 17.83
CA GLN A 48 35.76 21.02 18.23
C GLN A 48 34.57 20.34 18.93
N GLU A 49 33.48 21.04 19.22
CA GLU A 49 32.27 20.40 19.78
C GLU A 49 31.14 20.42 18.74
N ALA A 50 31.20 19.46 17.83
CA ALA A 50 30.15 19.16 16.86
C ALA A 50 29.43 17.88 17.30
N TRP A 51 28.14 17.96 17.58
CA TRP A 51 27.33 16.78 17.88
C TRP A 51 26.76 16.22 16.59
N LYS A 52 26.75 14.88 16.47
CA LYS A 52 26.08 14.24 15.34
C LYS A 52 24.57 14.32 15.56
N VAL A 53 23.84 14.75 14.54
CA VAL A 53 22.40 14.91 14.60
C VAL A 53 21.74 14.14 13.46
N ASN A 54 20.65 13.45 13.77
CA ASN A 54 19.75 12.85 12.80
C ASN A 54 18.39 13.53 12.88
N VAL A 55 17.82 13.93 11.74
CA VAL A 55 16.49 14.52 11.65
C VAL A 55 15.61 13.65 10.79
N ARG A 56 14.36 13.47 11.20
CA ARG A 56 13.34 12.79 10.40
C ARG A 56 12.08 13.63 10.32
N ILE A 57 11.64 13.88 9.09
CA ILE A 57 10.33 14.49 8.83
C ILE A 57 9.25 13.43 9.04
N GLN A 58 8.22 13.74 9.82
CA GLN A 58 7.13 12.82 10.18
C GLN A 58 5.75 13.34 9.77
N GLY A 59 5.58 14.66 9.63
CA GLY A 59 4.37 15.29 9.13
C GLY A 59 4.69 16.48 8.24
N CYS A 60 3.83 16.74 7.25
CA CYS A 60 3.93 17.89 6.36
C CYS A 60 2.54 18.27 5.87
N ASP A 61 2.17 19.54 6.04
CA ASP A 61 0.95 20.17 5.54
C ASP A 61 1.36 21.48 4.85
N LEU A 62 1.55 21.42 3.53
CA LEU A 62 2.04 22.54 2.74
C LEU A 62 1.01 23.67 2.64
N ASP A 63 -0.29 23.35 2.69
CA ASP A 63 -1.35 24.36 2.60
C ASP A 63 -1.32 25.31 3.79
N ARG A 64 -0.94 24.77 4.96
CA ARG A 64 -0.72 25.51 6.21
C ARG A 64 0.72 25.97 6.41
N GLY A 65 1.63 25.66 5.48
CA GLY A 65 3.06 25.96 5.62
C GLY A 65 3.68 25.27 6.84
N TYR A 66 3.26 24.04 7.15
CA TYR A 66 3.62 23.31 8.36
C TYR A 66 4.41 22.04 8.04
N LEU A 67 5.39 21.72 8.89
CA LEU A 67 6.04 20.42 8.93
C LEU A 67 6.38 20.04 10.37
N CYS A 68 6.61 18.76 10.64
CA CYS A 68 7.06 18.32 11.96
C CYS A 68 7.86 17.04 11.87
N GLY A 69 8.59 16.73 12.94
CA GLY A 69 9.46 15.58 12.96
C GLY A 69 10.18 15.39 14.28
N THR A 70 11.16 14.50 14.26
CA THR A 70 12.07 14.28 15.38
C THR A 70 13.49 14.69 15.01
N MET A 71 14.23 15.16 16.00
CA MET A 71 15.66 15.41 15.95
C MET A 71 16.32 14.58 17.04
N GLU A 72 17.36 13.83 16.67
CA GLU A 72 18.11 12.96 17.56
C GLU A 72 19.55 13.47 17.63
N ALA A 73 19.96 13.92 18.81
CA ALA A 73 21.33 14.32 19.13
C ALA A 73 22.10 13.15 19.73
N LEU A 74 23.22 12.80 19.10
CA LEU A 74 24.10 11.70 19.51
C LEU A 74 25.30 12.23 20.29
N ASN A 75 25.77 11.43 21.25
CA ASN A 75 26.96 11.71 22.07
C ASN A 75 26.86 13.03 22.87
N VAL A 76 25.68 13.30 23.41
CA VAL A 76 25.46 14.45 24.30
C VAL A 76 26.22 14.19 25.62
N PRO A 77 27.10 15.11 26.08
CA PRO A 77 28.03 14.84 27.19
C PRO A 77 27.40 14.36 28.51
N MET A 78 26.14 14.70 28.75
CA MET A 78 25.41 14.39 29.98
C MET A 78 24.31 13.33 29.80
N ALA A 79 24.25 12.64 28.66
CA ALA A 79 23.23 11.63 28.39
C ALA A 79 23.86 10.28 27.98
N ASP A 80 23.45 9.21 28.65
CA ASP A 80 23.87 7.83 28.34
C ASP A 80 23.20 7.27 27.07
N THR A 81 22.19 7.97 26.57
CA THR A 81 21.43 7.60 25.37
C THR A 81 21.26 8.83 24.46
N PRO A 82 21.02 8.63 23.15
CA PRO A 82 20.72 9.73 22.23
C PRO A 82 19.54 10.56 22.75
N VAL A 83 19.64 11.88 22.70
CA VAL A 83 18.54 12.77 23.12
C VAL A 83 17.65 13.02 21.91
N VAL A 84 16.36 12.67 22.03
CA VAL A 84 15.37 12.85 20.97
C VAL A 84 14.41 13.97 21.36
N THR A 85 14.20 14.90 20.45
CA THR A 85 13.23 15.99 20.58
C THR A 85 12.22 15.94 19.44
N PHE A 86 11.00 16.39 19.72
CA PHE A 86 9.99 16.65 18.71
C PHE A 86 10.02 18.12 18.33
N TRP A 87 9.96 18.41 17.03
CA TRP A 87 9.97 19.77 16.51
C TRP A 87 8.85 20.00 15.52
N GLU A 88 8.40 21.25 15.47
CA GLU A 88 7.47 21.77 14.49
C GLU A 88 8.16 22.84 13.65
N GLY A 89 7.81 22.89 12.38
CA GLY A 89 8.42 23.76 11.40
C GLY A 89 7.40 24.61 10.67
N GLU A 90 7.79 25.85 10.40
CA GLU A 90 7.06 26.79 9.57
C GLU A 90 7.80 26.97 8.25
N ILE A 91 7.08 26.86 7.14
CA ILE A 91 7.58 27.13 5.80
C ILE A 91 7.34 28.61 5.48
N VAL A 92 8.40 29.33 5.12
CA VAL A 92 8.30 30.72 4.69
C VAL A 92 7.82 30.74 3.23
N ASP A 93 6.51 30.87 3.06
CA ASP A 93 5.82 30.84 1.77
C ASP A 93 5.13 32.17 1.42
N ILE A 94 5.27 33.19 2.28
CA ILE A 94 4.66 34.52 2.18
C ILE A 94 3.11 34.53 2.33
N LYS A 95 2.46 33.37 2.18
CA LYS A 95 1.02 33.17 2.39
C LYS A 95 0.69 32.96 3.87
N ASN A 96 1.29 31.95 4.47
CA ASN A 96 1.12 31.58 5.87
C ASN A 96 2.16 32.29 6.73
N TYR A 97 3.40 32.36 6.25
CA TYR A 97 4.51 32.91 7.03
C TYR A 97 5.48 33.78 6.21
N THR A 98 5.88 34.90 6.80
CA THR A 98 6.87 35.85 6.23
C THR A 98 8.29 35.57 6.74
N PHE A 99 9.28 36.33 6.28
CA PHE A 99 10.64 36.25 6.81
C PHE A 99 10.80 36.88 8.20
N PHE A 100 9.85 37.71 8.65
CA PHE A 100 9.82 38.17 10.05
C PHE A 100 9.08 37.18 10.93
N THR A 101 9.72 36.78 12.03
CA THR A 101 9.23 35.72 12.92
C THR A 101 8.11 36.24 13.83
N GLY A 102 8.30 37.41 14.47
CA GLY A 102 7.28 38.04 15.31
C GLY A 102 6.89 37.27 16.58
N LYS A 103 7.66 36.24 16.95
CA LYS A 103 7.48 35.38 18.12
C LYS A 103 8.82 34.79 18.56
N TRP A 104 8.82 34.01 19.63
CA TRP A 104 10.02 33.37 20.20
C TRP A 104 11.17 34.36 20.47
N GLU A 105 10.80 35.58 20.91
CA GLU A 105 11.74 36.66 21.24
C GLU A 105 12.66 37.10 20.08
N ALA A 106 12.33 36.75 18.84
CA ALA A 106 13.04 37.24 17.66
C ALA A 106 12.44 38.58 17.19
N MET A 107 13.30 39.60 17.07
CA MET A 107 12.96 40.89 16.48
C MET A 107 13.33 40.92 14.98
N PRO A 108 12.75 41.82 14.17
CA PRO A 108 13.06 41.91 12.74
C PRO A 108 14.56 42.07 12.43
N ASP A 109 15.31 42.79 13.26
CA ASP A 109 16.76 42.93 13.10
C ASP A 109 17.49 41.59 13.29
N ASP A 110 17.00 40.73 14.18
CA ASP A 110 17.57 39.40 14.42
C ASP A 110 17.21 38.46 13.27
N ASP A 111 15.97 38.52 12.76
CA ASP A 111 15.56 37.81 11.55
C ASP A 111 16.52 38.14 10.38
N ILE A 112 16.74 39.43 10.10
CA ILE A 112 17.64 39.85 9.01
C ILE A 112 19.08 39.36 9.25
N LYS A 113 19.61 39.47 10.47
CA LYS A 113 20.96 38.98 10.80
C LYS A 113 21.11 37.47 10.59
N HIS A 114 20.08 36.68 10.84
CA HIS A 114 20.12 35.23 10.64
C HIS A 114 19.90 34.85 9.19
N TRP A 115 18.91 35.45 8.51
CA TRP A 115 18.65 35.16 7.10
C TRP A 115 19.84 35.53 6.20
N THR A 116 20.56 36.61 6.51
CA THR A 116 21.78 37.01 5.78
C THR A 116 22.95 36.03 5.93
N LYS A 117 22.86 35.03 6.83
CA LYS A 117 23.84 33.93 6.88
C LYS A 117 23.67 32.93 5.75
N PHE A 118 22.52 32.91 5.09
CA PHE A 118 22.27 32.07 3.92
C PHE A 118 22.60 32.86 2.65
N PRO A 119 23.58 32.43 1.83
CA PRO A 119 23.86 33.08 0.55
C PRO A 119 22.62 33.13 -0.37
N SER A 120 21.75 32.12 -0.27
CA SER A 120 20.47 32.03 -0.99
C SER A 120 19.47 33.13 -0.62
N PHE A 121 19.65 33.83 0.49
CA PHE A 121 18.78 34.94 0.90
C PHE A 121 19.19 36.30 0.30
N ALA A 122 20.45 36.44 -0.15
CA ALA A 122 20.99 37.72 -0.61
C ALA A 122 20.12 38.46 -1.65
N PRO A 123 19.47 37.79 -2.63
CA PRO A 123 18.60 38.47 -3.60
C PRO A 123 17.37 39.15 -2.98
N PHE A 124 16.94 38.72 -1.80
CA PHE A 124 15.69 39.17 -1.17
C PHE A 124 15.91 40.20 -0.06
N GLN A 125 17.16 40.42 0.38
CA GLN A 125 17.47 41.20 1.57
C GLN A 125 16.81 42.58 1.58
N SER A 126 16.94 43.36 0.49
CA SER A 126 16.37 44.71 0.44
C SER A 126 14.84 44.72 0.50
N GLN A 127 14.19 43.75 -0.15
CA GLN A 127 12.73 43.66 -0.15
C GLN A 127 12.22 43.21 1.23
N VAL A 128 12.88 42.21 1.83
CA VAL A 128 12.52 41.72 3.16
C VAL A 128 12.71 42.79 4.23
N GLN A 129 13.76 43.62 4.14
CA GLN A 129 13.93 44.77 5.03
C GLN A 129 12.79 45.79 4.89
N ALA A 130 12.22 45.94 3.68
CA ALA A 130 11.15 46.90 3.42
C ALA A 130 9.78 46.41 3.91
N ASP A 131 9.43 45.13 3.70
CA ASP A 131 8.07 44.63 3.95
C ASP A 131 7.96 43.24 4.59
N GLY A 132 9.08 42.66 5.04
CA GLY A 132 9.14 41.29 5.57
C GLY A 132 9.08 40.19 4.52
N GLY A 133 9.18 40.55 3.23
CA GLY A 133 9.11 39.65 2.08
C GLY A 133 7.70 39.47 1.52
N LYS A 134 6.73 40.30 1.95
CA LYS A 134 5.30 40.16 1.59
C LYS A 134 5.01 40.27 0.10
N SER A 135 5.88 40.96 -0.64
CA SER A 135 5.78 41.13 -2.09
C SER A 135 6.64 40.15 -2.89
N LEU A 136 7.32 39.20 -2.23
CA LEU A 136 8.15 38.20 -2.90
C LEU A 136 7.32 37.07 -3.48
N ASP A 137 7.75 36.59 -4.64
CA ASP A 137 7.33 35.32 -5.20
C ASP A 137 8.46 34.30 -5.02
N LEU A 138 8.22 33.29 -4.19
CA LEU A 138 9.18 32.21 -3.92
C LEU A 138 8.89 30.96 -4.76
N SER A 139 7.92 31.03 -5.69
CA SER A 139 7.27 29.82 -6.16
C SER A 139 8.16 28.88 -6.97
N ASN A 140 9.16 29.45 -7.63
CA ASN A 140 10.14 28.76 -8.47
C ASN A 140 11.57 28.88 -7.93
N TYR A 141 11.73 29.27 -6.66
CA TYR A 141 13.06 29.45 -6.08
C TYR A 141 13.64 28.10 -5.62
N PRO A 142 14.91 27.77 -5.93
CA PRO A 142 15.49 26.45 -5.65
C PRO A 142 15.85 26.23 -4.17
N PHE A 143 15.43 27.14 -3.29
CA PHE A 143 15.66 27.07 -1.85
C PHE A 143 14.35 27.29 -1.10
N ILE A 144 14.15 26.48 -0.07
CA ILE A 144 12.99 26.57 0.83
C ILE A 144 13.48 27.07 2.18
N PHE A 145 12.95 28.21 2.61
CA PHE A 145 13.24 28.80 3.90
C PHE A 145 12.21 28.33 4.92
N MET A 146 12.67 27.96 6.11
CA MET A 146 11.84 27.43 7.18
C MET A 146 12.32 27.93 8.54
N ARG A 147 11.46 27.80 9.55
CA ARG A 147 11.86 27.92 10.97
C ARG A 147 11.47 26.67 11.71
N TRP A 148 12.37 26.05 12.45
CA TRP A 148 12.09 24.83 13.23
C TRP A 148 12.18 25.11 14.72
N LYS A 149 11.12 24.78 15.45
CA LYS A 149 11.02 24.96 16.90
C LYS A 149 10.83 23.60 17.56
N GLU A 150 11.79 23.21 18.39
CA GLU A 150 11.67 22.07 19.28
C GLU A 150 10.64 22.37 20.37
N GLN A 151 9.70 21.44 20.57
CA GLN A 151 8.57 21.61 21.48
C GLN A 151 8.79 20.85 22.79
N TYR A 152 9.31 19.63 22.72
CA TYR A 152 9.53 18.79 23.90
C TYR A 152 10.58 17.70 23.64
N PHE A 153 11.17 17.21 24.73
CA PHE A 153 11.99 16.00 24.74
C PHE A 153 11.08 14.77 24.70
N VAL A 154 11.48 13.75 23.95
CA VAL A 154 10.68 12.53 23.71
C VAL A 154 11.10 11.40 24.65
N ASN A 155 12.40 11.22 24.86
CA ASN A 155 12.94 10.05 25.57
C ASN A 155 13.76 10.38 26.83
N VAL A 156 13.94 11.67 27.14
CA VAL A 156 14.70 12.14 28.31
C VAL A 156 13.94 13.26 29.02
N GLY A 157 14.28 13.50 30.29
CA GLY A 157 13.81 14.66 31.04
C GLY A 157 14.55 15.95 30.66
N THR A 158 14.09 17.08 31.21
CA THR A 158 14.69 18.41 31.01
C THR A 158 16.06 18.57 31.69
N ASP A 159 16.50 17.57 32.44
CA ASP A 159 17.77 17.49 33.17
C ASP A 159 18.92 16.91 32.34
N CYS A 160 18.70 16.57 31.06
CA CYS A 160 19.71 16.00 30.16
C CYS A 160 20.81 16.99 29.69
N GLY A 161 20.81 18.23 30.20
CA GLY A 161 21.85 19.24 29.92
C GLY A 161 21.73 19.93 28.56
N LEU A 162 20.64 19.70 27.81
CA LEU A 162 20.33 20.41 26.56
C LEU A 162 19.18 21.40 26.74
N THR A 163 19.22 22.50 26.00
CA THR A 163 18.12 23.47 25.93
C THR A 163 17.44 23.43 24.57
N ILE A 164 16.11 23.47 24.58
CA ILE A 164 15.24 23.61 23.40
C ILE A 164 14.51 24.97 23.40
N ALA A 165 15.02 25.95 24.18
CA ALA A 165 14.37 27.24 24.39
C ALA A 165 14.29 28.10 23.12
N GLY A 166 15.32 28.03 22.27
CA GLY A 166 15.40 28.73 20.98
C GLY A 166 14.71 28.02 19.82
N PHE A 167 15.03 28.45 18.60
CA PHE A 167 14.56 27.84 17.36
C PHE A 167 15.64 27.95 16.28
N TYR A 168 15.45 27.27 15.16
CA TYR A 168 16.37 27.28 14.04
C TYR A 168 15.78 28.08 12.89
N TYR A 169 16.57 28.99 12.32
CA TYR A 169 16.39 29.43 10.94
C TYR A 169 16.97 28.37 10.03
N VAL A 170 16.22 27.93 9.02
CA VAL A 170 16.58 26.77 8.21
C VAL A 170 16.42 27.10 6.73
N CYS A 171 17.38 26.68 5.92
CA CYS A 171 17.35 26.73 4.47
C CYS A 171 17.58 25.32 3.93
N PHE A 172 16.62 24.80 3.20
CA PHE A 172 16.74 23.58 2.42
C PHE A 172 17.09 23.93 0.97
N SER A 173 18.09 23.26 0.41
CA SER A 173 18.41 23.37 -1.01
C SER A 173 17.82 22.19 -1.77
N CYS A 174 16.97 22.48 -2.75
CA CYS A 174 16.34 21.46 -3.59
C CYS A 174 17.34 20.80 -4.55
N ALA A 175 18.49 21.43 -4.81
CA ALA A 175 19.46 20.95 -5.80
C ALA A 175 20.37 19.84 -5.25
N ASP A 176 20.85 20.00 -4.02
CA ASP A 176 21.79 19.06 -3.38
C ASP A 176 21.17 18.30 -2.20
N VAL A 177 19.88 18.52 -1.91
CA VAL A 177 19.13 17.87 -0.82
C VAL A 177 19.83 18.06 0.53
N THR A 178 20.36 19.27 0.75
CA THR A 178 21.01 19.65 2.00
C THR A 178 20.14 20.61 2.81
N ILE A 179 20.27 20.51 4.13
CA ILE A 179 19.65 21.42 5.08
C ILE A 179 20.76 22.14 5.81
N ASN A 180 20.73 23.46 5.75
CA ASN A 180 21.57 24.33 6.56
C ASN A 180 20.68 25.08 7.53
N GLY A 181 21.12 25.25 8.77
CA GLY A 181 20.39 26.02 9.76
C GLY A 181 21.29 26.78 10.72
N PHE A 182 20.71 27.79 11.35
CA PHE A 182 21.34 28.55 12.42
C PHE A 182 20.38 28.65 13.60
N TYR A 183 20.82 28.17 14.75
CA TYR A 183 20.06 28.29 15.99
C TYR A 183 20.06 29.73 16.50
N TYR A 184 18.91 30.13 17.04
CA TYR A 184 18.68 31.38 17.71
C TYR A 184 18.07 31.15 19.08
N ASP A 185 18.74 31.69 20.09
CA ASP A 185 18.25 31.90 21.45
C ASP A 185 18.97 33.15 21.99
N PRO A 186 18.26 34.16 22.52
CA PRO A 186 18.87 35.36 23.09
C PRO A 186 19.91 35.08 24.18
N ASN A 187 19.82 33.94 24.86
CA ASN A 187 20.67 33.57 25.99
C ASN A 187 21.84 32.65 25.61
N SER A 188 21.93 32.27 24.33
CA SER A 188 22.92 31.31 23.84
C SER A 188 23.95 31.97 22.93
N SER A 189 25.05 31.25 22.66
CA SER A 189 26.01 31.66 21.63
C SER A 189 25.30 31.79 20.28
N PRO A 190 25.50 32.89 19.53
CA PRO A 190 24.78 33.13 18.29
C PRO A 190 25.31 32.25 17.15
N PHE A 191 24.43 31.97 16.18
CA PHE A 191 24.75 31.29 14.92
C PHE A 191 25.35 29.88 15.09
N GLN A 192 24.86 29.11 16.07
CA GLN A 192 25.20 27.69 16.17
C GLN A 192 24.67 26.98 14.92
N LYS A 193 25.57 26.33 14.19
CA LYS A 193 25.32 25.91 12.81
C LYS A 193 24.84 24.46 12.78
N LEU A 194 23.71 24.24 12.13
CA LEU A 194 23.16 22.94 11.77
C LEU A 194 23.49 22.65 10.30
N GLU A 195 24.10 21.51 10.03
CA GLU A 195 24.41 21.07 8.67
C GLU A 195 23.95 19.62 8.53
N LEU A 196 23.01 19.37 7.62
CA LEU A 196 22.49 18.03 7.37
C LEU A 196 22.49 17.73 5.88
N LYS A 197 22.72 16.45 5.56
CA LYS A 197 22.58 15.90 4.22
C LYS A 197 21.58 14.76 4.25
N SER A 198 20.95 14.47 3.11
CA SER A 198 20.09 13.29 3.01
C SER A 198 20.86 12.05 3.45
N ALA A 199 20.30 11.30 4.41
CA ALA A 199 20.89 10.07 4.92
C ALA A 199 20.59 8.85 4.01
N ASN A 200 19.90 9.06 2.89
CA ASN A 200 19.56 8.02 1.92
C ASN A 200 20.75 7.74 0.97
N GLU A 201 21.92 7.39 1.50
CA GLU A 201 23.03 6.91 0.68
C GLU A 201 22.87 5.40 0.42
N GLY A 202 22.33 5.07 -0.76
CA GLY A 202 22.32 3.71 -1.29
C GLY A 202 20.94 3.20 -1.70
N LYS A 203 20.61 3.39 -2.99
CA LYS A 203 19.46 2.81 -3.72
C LYS A 203 18.05 3.24 -3.29
N THR A 204 17.23 3.46 -4.32
CA THR A 204 15.75 3.54 -4.34
C THR A 204 15.08 4.63 -3.51
N GLY A 205 14.83 5.76 -4.15
CA GLY A 205 13.93 6.80 -3.68
C GLY A 205 13.44 7.63 -4.86
N PHE A 206 12.73 7.02 -5.81
CA PHE A 206 12.02 7.79 -6.83
C PHE A 206 10.78 8.38 -6.17
N SER A 207 10.73 9.71 -6.10
CA SER A 207 9.45 10.38 -5.92
C SER A 207 8.75 10.49 -7.26
N PHE A 208 7.46 10.17 -7.28
CA PHE A 208 6.59 10.58 -8.37
C PHE A 208 6.45 12.10 -8.36
N SER A 209 6.47 12.70 -9.56
CA SER A 209 6.13 14.12 -9.73
C SER A 209 4.67 14.30 -9.30
N SER A 210 4.41 15.38 -8.56
CA SER A 210 3.08 15.80 -8.15
C SER A 210 2.18 15.97 -9.38
N TYR A 211 1.07 15.24 -9.43
CA TYR A 211 -0.05 15.58 -10.30
C TYR A 211 -0.96 16.55 -9.54
N GLU A 212 -1.21 17.72 -10.12
CA GLU A 212 -2.13 18.72 -9.56
C GLU A 212 -3.57 18.21 -9.58
N LEU A 213 -4.23 18.35 -8.43
CA LEU A 213 -5.65 18.07 -8.22
C LEU A 213 -6.50 19.16 -8.89
N HIS A 214 -7.24 18.81 -9.92
CA HIS A 214 -8.45 19.57 -10.26
C HIS A 214 -9.62 18.97 -9.49
N GLU A 215 -10.16 19.77 -8.58
CA GLU A 215 -11.37 19.50 -7.82
C GLU A 215 -12.54 19.22 -8.78
N VAL A 216 -13.06 17.98 -8.79
CA VAL A 216 -14.30 17.64 -9.48
C VAL A 216 -15.30 17.07 -8.47
N LEU A 217 -16.17 17.98 -8.02
CA LEU A 217 -17.55 17.80 -7.61
C LEU A 217 -17.90 16.52 -6.84
N LEU A 218 -18.07 16.71 -5.53
CA LEU A 218 -18.81 15.81 -4.64
C LEU A 218 -20.21 15.54 -5.19
N CYS A 219 -20.45 14.32 -5.67
CA CYS A 219 -21.79 13.73 -5.74
C CYS A 219 -21.88 12.69 -4.63
N SER A 220 -22.69 12.98 -3.61
CA SER A 220 -22.96 12.07 -2.49
C SER A 220 -23.63 10.77 -2.99
N PRO A 221 -23.14 9.58 -2.60
CA PRO A 221 -23.93 8.36 -2.76
C PRO A 221 -24.72 8.10 -1.47
N THR A 222 -26.05 8.19 -1.57
CA THR A 222 -26.96 7.45 -0.70
C THR A 222 -26.88 5.97 -1.06
N THR A 223 -26.32 5.14 -0.18
CA THR A 223 -26.52 3.70 -0.27
C THR A 223 -26.46 3.08 1.13
N THR A 224 -27.60 2.55 1.54
CA THR A 224 -27.81 1.68 2.69
C THR A 224 -26.98 0.40 2.54
N SER A 225 -26.11 0.15 3.51
CA SER A 225 -25.34 -1.07 3.68
C SER A 225 -26.18 -2.17 4.33
N PRO A 226 -26.25 -3.40 3.77
CA PRO A 226 -26.73 -4.57 4.48
C PRO A 226 -25.53 -5.44 4.87
N THR A 227 -25.02 -5.27 6.08
CA THR A 227 -24.15 -6.25 6.74
C THR A 227 -24.69 -6.49 8.13
N ALA A 228 -25.64 -7.42 8.25
CA ALA A 228 -26.07 -7.99 9.53
C ALA A 228 -25.55 -9.43 9.58
N TYR A 229 -24.48 -9.64 10.34
CA TYR A 229 -24.10 -10.96 10.82
C TYR A 229 -25.16 -11.43 11.83
N CYS A 230 -26.01 -12.37 11.45
CA CYS A 230 -26.92 -13.04 12.36
C CYS A 230 -26.16 -14.14 13.13
N ASN A 231 -25.67 -13.81 14.32
CA ASN A 231 -25.32 -14.79 15.35
C ASN A 231 -26.51 -14.95 16.30
N GLU A 232 -27.50 -15.76 15.91
CA GLU A 232 -28.53 -16.30 16.82
C GLU A 232 -28.93 -17.70 16.33
N PRO A 233 -28.87 -18.76 17.18
CA PRO A 233 -29.34 -20.08 16.80
C PRO A 233 -30.86 -20.15 16.99
N SER A 234 -31.61 -19.70 15.99
CA SER A 234 -33.03 -20.05 15.87
C SER A 234 -33.39 -20.37 14.41
N CYS A 235 -33.50 -21.67 14.14
CA CYS A 235 -34.04 -22.19 12.89
C CYS A 235 -35.51 -21.81 12.76
N GLY A 236 -35.92 -21.26 11.62
CA GLY A 236 -37.32 -20.90 11.39
C GLY A 236 -37.73 -20.44 9.99
N ASN A 237 -37.07 -20.85 8.91
CA ASN A 237 -37.68 -21.07 7.57
C ASN A 237 -36.60 -21.30 6.49
N VAL A 238 -36.53 -22.52 5.96
CA VAL A 238 -35.65 -22.85 4.81
C VAL A 238 -36.02 -22.05 3.55
N GLY A 239 -37.27 -21.59 3.42
CA GLY A 239 -37.71 -20.75 2.30
C GLY A 239 -37.13 -19.32 2.27
N SER A 240 -36.81 -18.72 3.42
CA SER A 240 -36.30 -17.34 3.50
C SER A 240 -34.86 -17.25 2.98
N CYS A 241 -34.02 -18.23 3.33
CA CYS A 241 -32.61 -18.25 2.98
C CYS A 241 -32.38 -18.42 1.45
N LYS A 242 -33.27 -19.15 0.78
CA LYS A 242 -33.18 -19.36 -0.68
C LYS A 242 -33.52 -18.09 -1.46
N GLU A 243 -34.62 -17.41 -1.11
CA GLU A 243 -35.02 -16.17 -1.78
C GLU A 243 -33.98 -15.06 -1.56
N GLU A 244 -33.41 -14.96 -0.35
CA GLU A 244 -32.31 -14.05 -0.03
C GLU A 244 -31.03 -14.37 -0.83
N CYS A 245 -30.72 -15.65 -1.03
CA CYS A 245 -29.58 -16.12 -1.82
C CYS A 245 -29.76 -15.80 -3.32
N GLU A 246 -30.92 -16.10 -3.90
CA GLU A 246 -31.22 -15.80 -5.31
C GLU A 246 -31.21 -14.29 -5.59
N GLN A 247 -31.72 -13.47 -4.67
CA GLN A 247 -31.64 -12.01 -4.74
C GLN A 247 -30.18 -11.51 -4.67
N SER A 248 -29.36 -12.13 -3.82
CA SER A 248 -27.94 -11.81 -3.70
C SER A 248 -27.17 -12.13 -4.99
N VAL A 249 -27.42 -13.29 -5.60
CA VAL A 249 -26.80 -13.67 -6.89
C VAL A 249 -27.23 -12.73 -8.02
N ALA A 250 -28.52 -12.36 -8.08
CA ALA A 250 -29.00 -11.42 -9.09
C ALA A 250 -28.32 -10.04 -8.95
N MET A 251 -28.19 -9.54 -7.72
CA MET A 251 -27.45 -8.31 -7.43
C MET A 251 -25.98 -8.42 -7.84
N PHE A 252 -25.37 -9.60 -7.64
CA PHE A 252 -23.98 -9.82 -8.00
C PHE A 252 -23.77 -9.80 -9.52
N ILE A 253 -24.65 -10.45 -10.27
CA ILE A 253 -24.62 -10.45 -11.74
C ILE A 253 -24.80 -9.02 -12.29
N GLU A 254 -25.68 -8.22 -11.70
CA GLU A 254 -25.87 -6.84 -12.12
C GLU A 254 -24.60 -5.99 -11.90
N LYS A 255 -23.92 -6.19 -10.77
CA LYS A 255 -22.77 -5.36 -10.36
C LYS A 255 -21.43 -5.86 -10.90
N GLU A 256 -21.25 -7.13 -11.23
CA GLU A 256 -19.95 -7.70 -11.58
C GLU A 256 -19.29 -6.99 -12.77
N ALA A 257 -20.10 -6.52 -13.74
CA ALA A 257 -19.61 -5.76 -14.89
C ALA A 257 -18.89 -4.45 -14.49
N THR A 258 -19.29 -3.83 -13.37
CA THR A 258 -18.71 -2.56 -12.89
C THR A 258 -17.27 -2.73 -12.39
N TYR A 259 -16.90 -3.96 -12.04
CA TYR A 259 -15.60 -4.32 -11.47
C TYR A 259 -14.74 -5.15 -12.43
N MET A 260 -15.20 -5.33 -13.66
CA MET A 260 -14.39 -5.94 -14.72
C MET A 260 -13.34 -4.97 -15.24
N LEU A 261 -12.29 -5.52 -15.86
CA LEU A 261 -11.28 -4.72 -16.53
C LEU A 261 -11.94 -3.97 -17.72
N PRO A 262 -11.66 -2.67 -17.91
CA PRO A 262 -12.25 -1.91 -19.02
C PRO A 262 -11.92 -2.47 -20.41
N GLN A 263 -10.74 -3.08 -20.57
CA GLN A 263 -10.29 -3.69 -21.82
C GLN A 263 -9.46 -4.97 -21.56
N PRO A 264 -10.11 -6.11 -21.26
CA PRO A 264 -9.41 -7.35 -20.89
C PRO A 264 -8.46 -7.85 -21.99
N ALA A 265 -8.90 -7.86 -23.25
CA ALA A 265 -8.08 -8.30 -24.38
C ALA A 265 -6.82 -7.43 -24.58
N ALA A 266 -6.95 -6.11 -24.42
CA ALA A 266 -5.82 -5.19 -24.55
C ALA A 266 -4.81 -5.33 -23.40
N TYR A 267 -5.30 -5.63 -22.20
CA TYR A 267 -4.48 -5.96 -21.03
C TYR A 267 -3.73 -7.29 -21.21
N LEU A 268 -4.43 -8.35 -21.65
CA LEU A 268 -3.82 -9.64 -21.94
C LEU A 268 -2.74 -9.54 -23.01
N HIS A 269 -2.98 -8.77 -24.07
CA HIS A 269 -1.96 -8.52 -25.10
C HIS A 269 -0.75 -7.75 -24.54
N CYS A 270 -0.97 -6.79 -23.64
CA CYS A 270 0.10 -6.05 -22.97
C CYS A 270 0.96 -6.98 -22.10
N ILE A 271 0.33 -7.82 -21.28
CA ILE A 271 1.02 -8.82 -20.45
C ILE A 271 1.78 -9.82 -21.32
N ALA A 272 1.14 -10.38 -22.34
CA ALA A 272 1.76 -11.41 -23.20
C ALA A 272 2.98 -10.89 -23.96
N ARG A 273 3.03 -9.58 -24.26
CA ARG A 273 4.15 -8.95 -24.96
C ARG A 273 5.36 -8.69 -24.04
N SER A 274 5.15 -8.62 -22.73
CA SER A 274 6.22 -8.42 -21.74
C SER A 274 6.32 -9.62 -20.82
N THR A 275 7.27 -10.51 -21.11
CA THR A 275 7.57 -11.67 -20.25
C THR A 275 7.85 -11.24 -18.80
N SER A 276 8.51 -10.09 -18.62
CA SER A 276 8.77 -9.53 -17.28
C SER A 276 7.49 -9.19 -16.53
N LEU A 277 6.51 -8.55 -17.19
CA LEU A 277 5.24 -8.21 -16.56
C LEU A 277 4.38 -9.46 -16.28
N LEU A 278 4.37 -10.42 -17.20
CA LEU A 278 3.70 -11.71 -17.01
C LEU A 278 4.24 -12.44 -15.76
N LEU A 279 5.56 -12.55 -15.66
CA LEU A 279 6.21 -13.18 -14.50
C LEU A 279 5.97 -12.36 -13.22
N ALA A 280 6.12 -11.04 -13.26
CA ALA A 280 5.89 -10.17 -12.11
C ALA A 280 4.45 -10.27 -11.60
N ARG A 281 3.44 -10.32 -12.49
CA ARG A 281 2.03 -10.56 -12.10
C ARG A 281 1.88 -11.93 -11.43
N ARG A 282 2.41 -12.99 -12.04
CA ARG A 282 2.31 -14.35 -11.47
C ARG A 282 2.95 -14.40 -10.08
N THR A 283 4.15 -13.85 -9.93
CA THR A 283 4.86 -13.74 -8.66
C THR A 283 4.09 -12.91 -7.64
N ALA A 284 3.47 -11.80 -8.05
CA ALA A 284 2.61 -11.00 -7.19
C ALA A 284 1.43 -11.81 -6.64
N ILE A 285 0.72 -12.56 -7.48
CA ILE A 285 -0.38 -13.43 -7.01
C ILE A 285 0.14 -14.52 -6.06
N GLN A 286 1.30 -15.12 -6.36
CA GLN A 286 1.94 -16.07 -5.44
C GLN A 286 2.23 -15.44 -4.07
N TRP A 287 2.69 -14.19 -4.03
CA TRP A 287 2.87 -13.46 -2.78
C TRP A 287 1.56 -13.23 -2.03
N LEU A 288 0.49 -12.82 -2.71
CA LEU A 288 -0.83 -12.67 -2.09
C LEU A 288 -1.30 -13.96 -1.41
N LEU A 289 -1.10 -15.11 -2.06
CA LEU A 289 -1.43 -16.42 -1.51
C LEU A 289 -0.58 -16.75 -0.28
N LYS A 290 0.74 -16.50 -0.33
CA LYS A 290 1.64 -16.70 0.82
C LYS A 290 1.30 -15.78 1.99
N TRP A 291 0.97 -14.52 1.74
CA TRP A 291 0.55 -13.59 2.79
C TRP A 291 -0.76 -13.99 3.44
N CYS A 292 -1.71 -14.51 2.67
CA CYS A 292 -2.99 -14.96 3.19
C CYS A 292 -2.82 -16.01 4.30
N SER A 293 -1.96 -17.00 4.08
CA SER A 293 -1.69 -18.04 5.08
C SER A 293 -0.85 -17.52 6.24
N ARG A 294 0.18 -16.71 5.96
CA ARG A 294 1.08 -16.15 6.98
C ARG A 294 0.39 -15.21 7.94
N LEU A 295 -0.45 -14.32 7.42
CA LEU A 295 -1.14 -13.26 8.17
C LEU A 295 -2.57 -13.68 8.57
N ASN A 296 -2.97 -14.92 8.23
CA ASN A 296 -4.30 -15.47 8.51
C ASN A 296 -5.43 -14.56 7.99
N LEU A 297 -5.28 -14.08 6.75
CA LEU A 297 -6.28 -13.27 6.06
C LEU A 297 -7.38 -14.15 5.48
N SER A 298 -8.56 -13.56 5.26
CA SER A 298 -9.62 -14.23 4.52
C SER A 298 -9.22 -14.44 3.05
N VAL A 299 -9.69 -15.55 2.47
CA VAL A 299 -9.51 -15.82 1.03
C VAL A 299 -10.13 -14.70 0.18
N SER A 300 -11.27 -14.14 0.60
CA SER A 300 -11.89 -12.98 -0.04
C SER A 300 -10.96 -11.78 -0.20
N THR A 301 -10.09 -11.52 0.80
CA THR A 301 -9.10 -10.43 0.72
C THR A 301 -8.09 -10.64 -0.39
N VAL A 302 -7.67 -11.89 -0.66
CA VAL A 302 -6.77 -12.22 -1.78
C VAL A 302 -7.46 -11.94 -3.12
N PHE A 303 -8.72 -12.37 -3.27
CA PHE A 303 -9.48 -12.12 -4.50
C PHE A 303 -9.71 -10.61 -4.74
N SER A 304 -10.03 -9.84 -3.69
CA SER A 304 -10.13 -8.38 -3.78
C SER A 304 -8.79 -7.75 -4.18
N ALA A 305 -7.68 -8.12 -3.52
CA ALA A 305 -6.36 -7.60 -3.84
C ALA A 305 -5.93 -7.93 -5.28
N SER A 306 -6.22 -9.15 -5.75
CA SER A 306 -5.97 -9.53 -7.15
C SER A 306 -6.81 -8.72 -8.14
N ASN A 307 -8.09 -8.47 -7.83
CA ASN A 307 -8.93 -7.61 -8.67
C ASN A 307 -8.39 -6.18 -8.75
N TYR A 308 -7.92 -5.63 -7.63
CA TYR A 308 -7.34 -4.29 -7.58
C TYR A 308 -6.07 -4.21 -8.42
N LEU A 309 -5.18 -5.22 -8.30
CA LEU A 309 -3.94 -5.31 -9.06
C LEU A 309 -4.21 -5.33 -10.57
N ASP A 310 -5.03 -6.27 -11.05
CA ASP A 310 -5.29 -6.43 -12.47
C ASP A 310 -6.00 -5.20 -13.07
N ARG A 311 -6.94 -4.58 -12.33
CA ARG A 311 -7.58 -3.33 -12.77
C ARG A 311 -6.59 -2.17 -12.82
N PHE A 312 -5.72 -2.04 -11.82
CA PHE A 312 -4.74 -0.96 -11.77
C PHE A 312 -3.73 -1.06 -12.92
N LEU A 313 -3.18 -2.25 -13.15
CA LEU A 313 -2.27 -2.52 -14.27
C LEU A 313 -2.96 -2.29 -15.63
N SER A 314 -4.24 -2.69 -15.74
CA SER A 314 -5.07 -2.46 -16.94
C SER A 314 -5.35 -0.99 -17.22
N MET A 315 -5.39 -0.12 -16.21
CA MET A 315 -5.54 1.33 -16.39
C MET A 315 -4.23 2.01 -16.83
N HIS A 316 -3.08 1.43 -16.45
CA HIS A 316 -1.75 2.02 -16.62
C HIS A 316 -0.88 1.23 -17.60
N ARG A 317 -1.47 0.81 -18.72
CA ARG A 317 -0.86 -0.05 -19.76
C ARG A 317 0.31 0.60 -20.50
N SER A 318 0.38 1.93 -20.49
CA SER A 318 1.40 2.71 -21.18
C SER A 318 2.71 2.81 -20.39
N LEU A 319 2.72 2.40 -19.12
CA LEU A 319 3.92 2.38 -18.30
C LEU A 319 4.79 1.17 -18.64
N GLU A 320 6.11 1.36 -18.61
CA GLU A 320 7.06 0.28 -18.63
C GLU A 320 7.17 -0.32 -17.22
N TRP A 321 6.52 -1.46 -17.02
CA TRP A 321 6.42 -2.12 -15.73
C TRP A 321 7.70 -2.89 -15.39
N GLU A 322 8.38 -2.44 -14.34
CA GLU A 322 9.44 -3.20 -13.68
C GLU A 322 8.88 -4.07 -12.54
N THR A 323 9.56 -5.17 -12.21
CA THR A 323 9.11 -6.12 -11.18
C THR A 323 8.83 -5.45 -9.83
N TRP A 324 9.70 -4.54 -9.39
CA TRP A 324 9.52 -3.83 -8.12
C TRP A 324 8.27 -2.94 -8.11
N MET A 325 7.86 -2.40 -9.26
CA MET A 325 6.66 -1.58 -9.36
C MET A 325 5.42 -2.44 -9.14
N VAL A 326 5.40 -3.63 -9.75
CA VAL A 326 4.32 -4.60 -9.56
C VAL A 326 4.29 -5.07 -8.11
N GLU A 327 5.44 -5.35 -7.49
CA GLU A 327 5.53 -5.72 -6.06
C GLU A 327 4.96 -4.60 -5.15
N LEU A 328 5.33 -3.34 -5.38
CA LEU A 328 4.79 -2.20 -4.61
C LEU A 328 3.27 -2.07 -4.75
N VAL A 329 2.75 -2.12 -5.99
CA VAL A 329 1.31 -2.09 -6.26
C VAL A 329 0.62 -3.26 -5.56
N THR A 330 1.22 -4.45 -5.57
CA THR A 330 0.67 -5.65 -4.94
C THR A 330 0.57 -5.50 -3.42
N VAL A 331 1.61 -4.99 -2.76
CA VAL A 331 1.60 -4.72 -1.32
C VAL A 331 0.52 -3.69 -0.96
N ALA A 332 0.38 -2.63 -1.77
CA ALA A 332 -0.69 -1.65 -1.58
C ALA A 332 -2.09 -2.23 -1.81
N CYS A 333 -2.27 -3.08 -2.83
CA CYS A 333 -3.53 -3.79 -3.08
C CYS A 333 -3.93 -4.67 -1.89
N LEU A 334 -2.97 -5.42 -1.34
CA LEU A 334 -3.21 -6.25 -0.17
C LEU A 334 -3.55 -5.39 1.06
N SER A 335 -2.82 -4.31 1.31
CA SER A 335 -3.08 -3.45 2.46
C SER A 335 -4.46 -2.79 2.39
N VAL A 336 -4.86 -2.28 1.23
CA VAL A 336 -6.21 -1.72 1.01
C VAL A 336 -7.28 -2.80 1.17
N ALA A 337 -7.10 -3.98 0.57
CA ALA A 337 -8.05 -5.08 0.69
C ALA A 337 -8.19 -5.55 2.15
N SER A 338 -7.08 -5.67 2.89
CA SER A 338 -7.11 -6.03 4.31
C SER A 338 -7.83 -5.00 5.15
N LYS A 339 -7.59 -3.70 4.93
CA LYS A 339 -8.32 -2.62 5.63
C LYS A 339 -9.81 -2.61 5.33
N PHE A 340 -10.20 -3.08 4.15
CA PHE A 340 -11.60 -3.10 3.72
C PHE A 340 -12.37 -4.33 4.21
N ASN A 341 -11.73 -5.50 4.23
CA ASN A 341 -12.40 -6.79 4.47
C ASN A 341 -12.12 -7.40 5.86
N GLU A 342 -11.01 -7.08 6.51
CA GLU A 342 -10.59 -7.76 7.75
C GLU A 342 -10.99 -6.97 8.99
N THR A 343 -11.39 -7.68 10.05
CA THR A 343 -11.68 -7.07 11.35
C THR A 343 -10.44 -6.41 11.97
N ASN A 344 -9.26 -7.03 11.78
CA ASN A 344 -7.98 -6.54 12.26
C ASN A 344 -6.98 -6.54 11.10
N ALA A 345 -6.85 -5.40 10.42
CA ALA A 345 -5.90 -5.27 9.32
C ALA A 345 -4.45 -5.33 9.85
N PRO A 346 -3.55 -6.12 9.23
CA PRO A 346 -2.13 -6.13 9.58
C PRO A 346 -1.47 -4.76 9.40
N SER A 347 -0.35 -4.55 10.09
CA SER A 347 0.44 -3.33 9.92
C SER A 347 1.22 -3.34 8.59
N LEU A 348 1.66 -2.16 8.13
CA LEU A 348 2.45 -2.04 6.90
C LEU A 348 3.82 -2.75 6.98
N TYR A 349 4.31 -3.03 8.19
CA TYR A 349 5.53 -3.80 8.40
C TYR A 349 5.26 -5.31 8.20
N ASP A 350 4.06 -5.78 8.52
CA ASP A 350 3.68 -7.19 8.42
C ASP A 350 3.49 -7.64 6.96
N PHE A 351 3.30 -6.70 6.03
CA PHE A 351 3.19 -6.99 4.59
C PHE A 351 4.55 -7.17 3.90
N GLN A 352 5.67 -7.08 4.60
CA GLN A 352 7.00 -7.31 4.00
C GLN A 352 7.48 -8.74 4.32
N MET A 353 7.96 -9.46 3.30
CA MET A 353 8.52 -10.81 3.46
C MET A 353 10.03 -10.76 3.26
N GLU A 354 10.76 -11.63 3.96
CA GLU A 354 12.22 -11.76 3.77
C GLU A 354 12.57 -12.22 2.36
N GLU A 355 11.66 -12.98 1.74
CA GLU A 355 11.83 -13.55 0.40
C GLU A 355 11.40 -12.60 -0.73
N MET A 356 10.87 -11.41 -0.42
CA MET A 356 10.62 -10.38 -1.44
C MET A 356 11.94 -9.74 -1.87
N ASN A 357 12.05 -9.40 -3.15
CA ASN A 357 13.24 -8.75 -3.68
C ASN A 357 13.37 -7.30 -3.19
N HIS A 358 12.25 -6.65 -2.88
CA HIS A 358 12.20 -5.25 -2.49
C HIS A 358 11.38 -5.06 -1.21
N CYS A 359 11.91 -4.23 -0.32
CA CYS A 359 11.23 -3.76 0.88
C CYS A 359 10.82 -2.30 0.69
N PHE A 360 9.59 -1.96 1.04
CA PHE A 360 9.02 -0.64 0.82
C PHE A 360 8.79 0.08 2.13
N ARG A 361 9.09 1.37 2.17
CA ARG A 361 8.79 2.15 3.38
C ARG A 361 7.26 2.29 3.53
N PRO A 362 6.72 2.31 4.75
CA PRO A 362 5.28 2.47 4.97
C PRO A 362 4.68 3.67 4.24
N ILE A 363 5.39 4.81 4.18
CA ILE A 363 4.94 6.00 3.45
C ILE A 363 4.81 5.77 1.94
N THR A 364 5.72 4.99 1.35
CA THR A 364 5.66 4.63 -0.08
C THR A 364 4.46 3.74 -0.36
N ILE A 365 4.19 2.79 0.54
CA ILE A 365 2.99 1.95 0.45
C ILE A 365 1.75 2.83 0.55
N GLN A 366 1.65 3.72 1.54
CA GLN A 366 0.50 4.64 1.72
C GLN A 366 0.26 5.55 0.51
N GLN A 367 1.32 6.08 -0.12
CA GLN A 367 1.21 6.85 -1.35
C GLN A 367 0.65 5.99 -2.50
N MET A 368 1.13 4.76 -2.62
CA MET A 368 0.62 3.79 -3.58
C MET A 368 -0.84 3.40 -3.28
N GLU A 369 -1.23 3.26 -2.00
CA GLU A 369 -2.62 3.03 -1.61
C GLU A 369 -3.52 4.16 -2.09
N LEU A 370 -3.12 5.42 -1.88
CA LEU A 370 -3.91 6.57 -2.33
C LEU A 370 -4.04 6.61 -3.86
N LEU A 371 -2.94 6.39 -4.59
CA LEU A 371 -2.95 6.32 -6.05
C LEU A 371 -3.85 5.18 -6.56
N LEU A 372 -3.79 4.02 -5.91
CA LEU A 372 -4.65 2.88 -6.19
C LEU A 372 -6.12 3.25 -5.99
N LEU A 373 -6.46 3.82 -4.82
CA LEU A 373 -7.83 4.23 -4.48
C LEU A 373 -8.39 5.24 -5.49
N GLN A 374 -7.61 6.24 -5.87
CA GLN A 374 -7.99 7.24 -6.87
C GLN A 374 -8.19 6.61 -8.25
N SER A 375 -7.26 5.76 -8.69
CA SER A 375 -7.34 5.08 -9.99
C SER A 375 -8.57 4.18 -10.08
N LEU A 376 -8.87 3.44 -9.00
CA LEU A 376 -10.05 2.59 -8.91
C LEU A 376 -11.34 3.37 -8.60
N GLN A 377 -11.27 4.71 -8.45
CA GLN A 377 -12.40 5.58 -8.11
C GLN A 377 -13.13 5.10 -6.83
N TRP A 378 -12.37 4.61 -5.84
CA TRP A 378 -12.86 4.03 -4.59
C TRP A 378 -13.82 2.84 -4.76
N ARG A 379 -13.89 2.24 -5.96
CA ARG A 379 -14.74 1.06 -6.26
C ARG A 379 -14.05 -0.22 -5.78
N LEU A 380 -14.00 -0.39 -4.46
CA LEU A 380 -13.31 -1.47 -3.76
C LEU A 380 -14.19 -2.70 -3.49
N ALA A 381 -15.51 -2.55 -3.38
CA ALA A 381 -16.45 -3.64 -3.13
C ALA A 381 -16.66 -4.54 -4.36
N SER A 382 -15.56 -5.04 -4.91
CA SER A 382 -15.53 -5.85 -6.13
C SER A 382 -16.17 -7.20 -5.89
N ILE A 383 -17.03 -7.59 -6.82
CA ILE A 383 -17.62 -8.93 -6.85
C ILE A 383 -16.64 -9.84 -7.55
N THR A 384 -16.13 -10.83 -6.82
CA THR A 384 -15.08 -11.74 -7.29
C THR A 384 -15.66 -13.12 -7.53
N SER A 385 -14.91 -14.01 -8.19
CA SER A 385 -15.38 -15.38 -8.42
C SER A 385 -15.63 -16.12 -7.10
N TYR A 386 -14.82 -15.85 -6.08
CA TYR A 386 -15.02 -16.37 -4.73
C TYR A 386 -16.33 -15.91 -4.08
N SER A 387 -16.81 -14.69 -4.39
CA SER A 387 -18.07 -14.15 -3.85
C SER A 387 -19.30 -14.99 -4.21
N TYR A 388 -19.26 -15.74 -5.32
CA TYR A 388 -20.36 -16.60 -5.76
C TYR A 388 -20.34 -18.00 -5.14
N LEU A 389 -19.25 -18.40 -4.48
CA LEU A 389 -19.06 -19.78 -4.04
C LEU A 389 -20.13 -20.20 -3.03
N GLU A 390 -20.34 -19.42 -1.98
CA GLU A 390 -21.34 -19.73 -0.95
C GLU A 390 -22.77 -19.77 -1.51
N PRO A 391 -23.24 -18.75 -2.28
CA PRO A 391 -24.56 -18.82 -2.93
C PRO A 391 -24.76 -20.04 -3.84
N LEU A 392 -23.74 -20.41 -4.62
CA LEU A 392 -23.79 -21.60 -5.49
C LEU A 392 -23.89 -22.89 -4.69
N LEU A 393 -23.13 -23.01 -3.58
CA LEU A 393 -23.18 -24.18 -2.70
C LEU A 393 -24.52 -24.32 -1.98
N ILE A 394 -25.15 -23.21 -1.56
CA ILE A 394 -26.50 -23.21 -0.99
C ILE A 394 -27.52 -23.71 -2.03
N SER A 395 -27.45 -23.21 -3.27
CA SER A 395 -28.31 -23.67 -4.36
C SER A 395 -28.17 -25.17 -4.65
N ILE A 396 -26.94 -25.71 -4.55
CA ILE A 396 -26.67 -27.14 -4.67
C ILE A 396 -27.27 -27.92 -3.51
N ALA A 397 -27.11 -27.44 -2.28
CA ALA A 397 -27.60 -28.09 -1.07
C ALA A 397 -29.13 -28.26 -1.08
N ASP A 398 -29.87 -27.24 -1.51
CA ASP A 398 -31.34 -27.26 -1.58
C ASP A 398 -31.90 -28.27 -2.59
N SER A 399 -31.04 -28.76 -3.48
CA SER A 399 -31.44 -29.68 -4.55
C SER A 399 -31.47 -31.14 -4.11
N SER A 400 -31.07 -31.43 -2.88
CA SER A 400 -31.01 -32.78 -2.32
C SER A 400 -31.70 -32.82 -0.94
N PRO A 401 -32.66 -33.72 -0.70
CA PRO A 401 -33.44 -33.74 0.55
C PRO A 401 -32.74 -34.41 1.76
N SER A 402 -31.42 -34.66 1.72
CA SER A 402 -30.71 -35.42 2.78
C SER A 402 -29.66 -34.60 3.56
N SER A 403 -30.12 -33.90 4.58
CA SER A 403 -29.42 -32.88 5.39
C SER A 403 -27.97 -33.21 5.83
N ASN A 404 -27.67 -34.40 6.36
CA ASN A 404 -26.33 -34.69 6.91
C ASN A 404 -25.24 -35.02 5.88
N ARG A 405 -25.60 -35.57 4.71
CA ARG A 405 -24.61 -35.85 3.65
C ARG A 405 -24.21 -34.59 2.90
N ILE A 406 -25.14 -33.66 2.77
CA ILE A 406 -24.99 -32.41 2.02
C ILE A 406 -24.02 -31.46 2.71
N HIS A 407 -24.02 -31.40 4.05
CA HIS A 407 -23.07 -30.53 4.76
C HIS A 407 -21.62 -30.97 4.54
N LYS A 408 -21.34 -32.28 4.62
CA LYS A 408 -20.00 -32.81 4.33
C LYS A 408 -19.62 -32.61 2.85
N LEU A 409 -20.57 -32.86 1.95
CA LEU A 409 -20.39 -32.66 0.51
C LEU A 409 -20.12 -31.20 0.16
N GLY A 410 -20.86 -30.27 0.77
CA GLY A 410 -20.71 -28.84 0.57
C GLY A 410 -19.36 -28.32 1.07
N GLN A 411 -18.86 -28.85 2.19
CA GLN A 411 -17.50 -28.53 2.67
C GLN A 411 -16.41 -29.03 1.73
N GLU A 412 -16.53 -30.27 1.25
CA GLU A 412 -15.59 -30.87 0.29
C GLU A 412 -15.60 -30.09 -1.04
N LEU A 413 -16.78 -29.82 -1.58
CA LEU A 413 -16.94 -29.01 -2.79
C LEU A 413 -16.42 -27.59 -2.61
N SER A 414 -16.63 -26.97 -1.45
CA SER A 414 -16.13 -25.62 -1.14
C SER A 414 -14.60 -25.58 -1.15
N ALA A 415 -13.95 -26.53 -0.49
CA ALA A 415 -12.49 -26.60 -0.44
C ALA A 415 -11.90 -26.82 -1.84
N THR A 416 -12.41 -27.80 -2.59
CA THR A 416 -11.95 -28.09 -3.95
C THR A 416 -12.20 -26.92 -4.90
N ALA A 417 -13.39 -26.29 -4.84
CA ALA A 417 -13.69 -25.14 -5.69
C ALA A 417 -12.80 -23.94 -5.34
N THR A 418 -12.53 -23.72 -4.06
CA THR A 418 -11.58 -22.69 -3.63
C THR A 418 -10.19 -22.94 -4.20
N SER A 419 -9.71 -24.19 -4.22
CA SER A 419 -8.42 -24.54 -4.84
C SER A 419 -8.38 -24.14 -6.32
N PHE A 420 -9.37 -24.58 -7.11
CA PHE A 420 -9.47 -24.21 -8.53
C PHE A 420 -9.53 -22.70 -8.74
N LEU A 421 -10.25 -21.97 -7.87
CA LEU A 421 -10.33 -20.51 -7.97
C LEU A 421 -8.99 -19.83 -7.63
N LEU A 422 -8.25 -20.32 -6.63
CA LEU A 422 -6.93 -19.78 -6.27
C LEU A 422 -5.90 -20.05 -7.38
N GLU A 423 -5.94 -21.22 -7.99
CA GLU A 423 -5.11 -21.57 -9.15
C GLU A 423 -5.44 -20.68 -10.35
N ALA A 424 -6.74 -20.42 -10.60
CA ALA A 424 -7.19 -19.52 -11.64
C ALA A 424 -6.65 -18.08 -11.50
N LEU A 425 -6.34 -17.59 -10.30
CA LEU A 425 -5.72 -16.28 -10.11
C LEU A 425 -4.30 -16.20 -10.71
N LEU A 426 -3.55 -17.31 -10.68
CA LEU A 426 -2.18 -17.38 -11.19
C LEU A 426 -2.13 -17.26 -12.72
N GLU A 427 -3.19 -17.68 -13.39
CA GLU A 427 -3.32 -17.64 -14.85
C GLU A 427 -4.00 -16.34 -15.32
N SER A 428 -3.27 -15.52 -16.07
CA SER A 428 -3.81 -14.21 -16.50
C SER A 428 -5.03 -14.33 -17.40
N LYS A 429 -5.21 -15.45 -18.13
CA LYS A 429 -6.32 -15.66 -19.08
C LYS A 429 -7.71 -15.56 -18.42
N PHE A 430 -7.83 -15.87 -17.12
CA PHE A 430 -9.12 -15.83 -16.43
C PHE A 430 -9.70 -14.42 -16.27
N VAL A 431 -8.89 -13.36 -16.41
CA VAL A 431 -9.36 -11.96 -16.34
C VAL A 431 -10.30 -11.56 -17.48
N GLU A 432 -10.36 -12.36 -18.56
CA GLU A 432 -11.30 -12.15 -19.68
C GLU A 432 -12.73 -12.59 -19.33
N TYR A 433 -12.87 -13.54 -18.40
CA TYR A 433 -14.13 -14.14 -18.05
C TYR A 433 -14.81 -13.37 -16.92
N ARG A 434 -16.15 -13.41 -16.91
CA ARG A 434 -16.91 -12.85 -15.79
C ARG A 434 -16.65 -13.64 -14.50
N PRO A 435 -16.62 -12.98 -13.33
CA PRO A 435 -16.49 -13.65 -12.05
C PRO A 435 -17.50 -14.80 -11.85
N SER A 436 -18.75 -14.60 -12.25
CA SER A 436 -19.79 -15.64 -12.25
C SER A 436 -19.41 -16.87 -13.10
N SER A 437 -18.90 -16.66 -14.32
CA SER A 437 -18.47 -17.75 -15.21
C SER A 437 -17.29 -18.54 -14.62
N VAL A 438 -16.32 -17.85 -14.03
CA VAL A 438 -15.16 -18.48 -13.35
C VAL A 438 -15.64 -19.30 -12.14
N ALA A 439 -16.55 -18.76 -11.33
CA ALA A 439 -17.10 -19.46 -10.16
C ALA A 439 -17.86 -20.75 -10.53
N ILE A 440 -18.75 -20.67 -11.52
CA ILE A 440 -19.50 -21.83 -12.01
C ILE A 440 -18.55 -22.89 -12.57
N SER A 441 -17.52 -22.48 -13.29
CA SER A 441 -16.51 -23.39 -13.87
C SER A 441 -15.70 -24.10 -12.78
N ALA A 442 -15.31 -23.40 -11.72
CA ALA A 442 -14.62 -24.02 -10.59
C ALA A 442 -15.51 -25.05 -9.87
N VAL A 443 -16.79 -24.70 -9.62
CA VAL A 443 -17.75 -25.64 -9.02
C VAL A 443 -17.99 -26.85 -9.93
N TRP A 444 -18.02 -26.65 -11.25
CA TRP A 444 -18.08 -27.75 -12.21
C TRP A 444 -16.87 -28.68 -12.05
N CYS A 445 -15.64 -28.16 -12.09
CA CYS A 445 -14.43 -28.97 -11.91
C CYS A 445 -14.48 -29.75 -10.58
N SER A 446 -14.87 -29.12 -9.48
CA SER A 446 -15.03 -29.79 -8.18
C SER A 446 -16.07 -30.92 -8.20
N LEU A 447 -17.20 -30.73 -8.88
CA LEU A 447 -18.22 -31.77 -9.03
C LEU A 447 -17.73 -32.93 -9.88
N GLN A 448 -16.90 -32.67 -10.89
CA GLN A 448 -16.32 -33.69 -11.76
C GLN A 448 -15.24 -34.51 -11.03
N GLU A 449 -14.38 -33.86 -10.23
CA GLU A 449 -13.38 -34.53 -9.39
C GLU A 449 -14.08 -35.42 -8.34
N LEU A 450 -15.12 -34.89 -7.70
CA LEU A 450 -15.95 -35.64 -6.75
C LEU A 450 -16.62 -36.85 -7.41
N ALA A 451 -17.20 -36.69 -8.60
CA ALA A 451 -17.83 -37.78 -9.34
C ALA A 451 -16.82 -38.86 -9.77
N SER A 452 -15.60 -38.46 -10.10
CA SER A 452 -14.49 -39.37 -10.44
C SER A 452 -14.03 -40.17 -9.23
N SER A 453 -13.91 -39.51 -8.07
CA SER A 453 -13.54 -40.14 -6.80
C SER A 453 -14.65 -41.02 -6.22
N ASN A 454 -15.91 -40.65 -6.46
CA ASN A 454 -17.09 -41.32 -5.91
C ASN A 454 -18.19 -41.46 -7.00
N PRO A 455 -18.18 -42.55 -7.79
CA PRO A 455 -19.10 -42.74 -8.92
C PRO A 455 -20.60 -42.65 -8.57
N HIS A 456 -20.97 -42.87 -7.31
CA HIS A 456 -22.34 -42.70 -6.81
C HIS A 456 -22.88 -41.26 -7.01
N TYR A 457 -22.02 -40.24 -7.05
CA TYR A 457 -22.42 -38.85 -7.23
C TYR A 457 -22.45 -38.40 -8.70
N SER A 458 -22.10 -39.27 -9.66
CA SER A 458 -21.99 -38.91 -11.09
C SER A 458 -23.29 -38.37 -11.70
N ASP A 459 -24.42 -39.02 -11.44
CA ASP A 459 -25.73 -38.54 -11.91
C ASP A 459 -26.12 -37.19 -11.28
N LEU A 460 -25.87 -37.03 -9.98
CA LEU A 460 -26.15 -35.79 -9.26
C LEU A 460 -25.28 -34.64 -9.80
N ALA A 461 -23.98 -34.88 -9.96
CA ALA A 461 -23.04 -33.92 -10.53
C ALA A 461 -23.47 -33.48 -11.92
N THR A 462 -23.82 -34.43 -12.80
CA THR A 462 -24.30 -34.14 -14.16
C THR A 462 -25.55 -33.27 -14.16
N ARG A 463 -26.53 -33.57 -13.30
CA ARG A 463 -27.76 -32.77 -13.17
C ARG A 463 -27.49 -31.36 -12.65
N ILE A 464 -26.64 -31.22 -11.64
CA ILE A 464 -26.26 -29.91 -11.08
C ILE A 464 -25.51 -29.08 -12.14
N ILE A 465 -24.54 -29.68 -12.83
CA ILE A 465 -23.76 -29.03 -13.88
C ILE A 465 -24.68 -28.52 -15.00
N SER A 466 -25.55 -29.38 -15.54
CA SER A 466 -26.50 -28.96 -16.59
C SER A 466 -27.29 -27.75 -16.13
N ARG A 467 -27.87 -27.80 -14.93
CA ARG A 467 -28.65 -26.70 -14.38
C ARG A 467 -27.85 -25.41 -14.22
N LEU A 468 -26.64 -25.46 -13.64
CA LEU A 468 -25.80 -24.28 -13.48
C LEU A 468 -25.42 -23.66 -14.82
N THR A 469 -25.13 -24.50 -15.83
CA THR A 469 -24.79 -24.03 -17.17
C THR A 469 -25.99 -23.47 -17.93
N ASP A 470 -27.17 -24.07 -17.78
CA ASP A 470 -28.40 -23.66 -18.48
C ASP A 470 -28.99 -22.38 -17.90
N HIS A 471 -28.81 -22.12 -16.60
CA HIS A 471 -29.21 -20.86 -15.95
C HIS A 471 -28.18 -19.74 -16.10
N SER A 472 -26.96 -20.03 -16.58
CA SER A 472 -25.95 -19.00 -16.80
C SER A 472 -26.29 -18.16 -18.03
N ILE A 473 -26.33 -16.84 -17.85
CA ILE A 473 -26.46 -15.86 -18.95
C ILE A 473 -25.28 -16.00 -19.94
N HIS A 474 -24.13 -16.46 -19.43
CA HIS A 474 -22.86 -16.56 -20.16
C HIS A 474 -22.42 -18.02 -20.33
N LYS A 475 -23.33 -18.87 -20.83
CA LYS A 475 -23.11 -20.32 -21.00
C LYS A 475 -21.85 -20.66 -21.81
N ASP A 476 -21.62 -19.99 -22.94
CA ASP A 476 -20.44 -20.25 -23.77
C ASP A 476 -19.13 -19.87 -23.06
N ASP A 477 -19.16 -18.81 -22.25
CA ASP A 477 -18.01 -18.37 -21.45
C ASP A 477 -17.71 -19.38 -20.34
N VAL A 478 -18.74 -19.95 -19.70
CA VAL A 478 -18.59 -21.04 -18.71
C VAL A 478 -17.92 -22.26 -19.34
N ILE A 479 -18.38 -22.70 -20.51
CA ILE A 479 -17.81 -23.89 -21.18
C ILE A 479 -16.34 -23.67 -21.53
N ARG A 480 -15.98 -22.48 -22.08
CA ARG A 480 -14.59 -22.15 -22.40
C ARG A 480 -13.72 -22.04 -21.14
N CYS A 481 -14.25 -21.42 -20.09
CA CYS A 481 -13.55 -21.24 -18.82
C CYS A 481 -13.29 -22.58 -18.11
N HIS A 482 -14.27 -23.49 -18.11
CA HIS A 482 -14.12 -24.86 -17.64
C HIS A 482 -13.02 -25.61 -18.40
N GLY A 483 -13.01 -25.52 -19.73
CA GLY A 483 -11.93 -26.12 -20.54
C GLY A 483 -10.54 -25.64 -20.13
N LEU A 484 -10.37 -24.33 -19.92
CA LEU A 484 -9.10 -23.76 -19.45
C LEU A 484 -8.72 -24.21 -18.03
N MET A 485 -9.69 -24.38 -17.12
CA MET A 485 -9.41 -24.89 -15.76
C MET A 485 -8.92 -26.33 -15.79
N VAL A 486 -9.53 -27.19 -16.62
CA VAL A 486 -9.12 -28.59 -16.76
C VAL A 486 -7.72 -28.69 -17.39
N GLU A 487 -7.39 -27.86 -18.39
CA GLU A 487 -6.05 -27.81 -18.97
C GLU A 487 -4.98 -27.46 -17.92
N MET A 488 -5.28 -26.53 -17.01
CA MET A 488 -4.36 -26.12 -15.94
C MET A 488 -4.03 -27.26 -14.96
N GLU A 489 -5.02 -28.06 -14.59
CA GLU A 489 -4.87 -29.21 -13.67
C GLU A 489 -3.96 -30.29 -14.26
N MET A 490 -4.06 -30.53 -15.57
CA MET A 490 -3.26 -31.53 -16.28
C MET A 490 -1.77 -31.14 -16.35
N ASP A 491 -1.48 -29.87 -16.63
CA ASP A 491 -0.10 -29.36 -16.71
C ASP A 491 0.61 -29.47 -15.34
N TYR A 492 -0.10 -29.20 -14.24
CA TYR A 492 0.44 -29.33 -12.89
C TYR A 492 0.77 -30.78 -12.51
N SER A 493 -0.13 -31.72 -12.84
CA SER A 493 0.04 -33.16 -12.59
C SER A 493 1.23 -33.77 -13.34
N SER A 494 1.53 -33.26 -14.54
CA SER A 494 2.70 -33.68 -15.32
C SER A 494 4.02 -33.21 -14.69
N SER A 495 4.04 -32.01 -14.12
CA SER A 495 5.24 -31.39 -13.53
C SER A 495 5.63 -31.95 -12.15
N SER A 496 4.64 -32.35 -11.33
CA SER A 496 4.84 -32.87 -9.96
C SER A 496 5.46 -34.27 -9.92
N SER A 497 5.32 -35.07 -10.98
CA SER A 497 5.90 -36.41 -11.10
C SER A 497 7.44 -36.45 -11.21
N SER A 498 8.10 -35.29 -11.36
CA SER A 498 9.55 -35.19 -11.61
C SER A 498 10.39 -34.71 -10.42
N ARG A 499 9.81 -34.39 -9.25
CA ARG A 499 10.55 -33.71 -8.15
C ARG A 499 10.24 -34.19 -6.72
N SER A 500 10.00 -35.47 -6.48
CA SER A 500 9.89 -35.99 -5.11
C SER A 500 11.28 -36.34 -4.52
N SER A 501 11.81 -35.48 -3.66
CA SER A 501 12.81 -35.87 -2.65
C SER A 501 12.42 -35.25 -1.30
N PRO A 502 12.35 -36.00 -0.20
CA PRO A 502 11.89 -35.46 1.09
C PRO A 502 13.00 -34.62 1.75
N TRP A 503 12.65 -33.44 2.26
CA TRP A 503 13.52 -32.63 3.13
C TRP A 503 13.81 -33.35 4.46
N SER A 504 15.08 -33.34 4.87
CA SER A 504 15.56 -33.87 6.16
C SER A 504 15.46 -32.81 7.26
N PRO A 505 15.31 -33.17 8.55
CA PRO A 505 15.04 -32.22 9.62
C PRO A 505 16.26 -31.40 10.01
N VAL A 506 15.98 -30.15 10.39
CA VAL A 506 16.93 -29.14 10.89
C VAL A 506 17.77 -29.67 12.04
N THR A 507 19.08 -29.86 11.83
CA THR A 507 20.17 -29.50 12.75
C THR A 507 21.53 -29.80 12.09
N VAL A 508 22.50 -28.90 12.33
CA VAL A 508 23.97 -28.97 12.07
C VAL A 508 24.45 -27.93 11.05
N LEU A 509 25.22 -26.97 11.58
CA LEU A 509 26.06 -26.01 10.86
C LEU A 509 27.04 -26.72 9.92
N CYS A 510 27.13 -26.27 8.67
CA CYS A 510 28.33 -26.44 7.84
C CYS A 510 28.52 -25.22 6.93
N THR A 511 29.77 -24.83 6.86
CA THR A 511 30.37 -23.64 6.26
C THR A 511 30.33 -23.59 4.73
N ASP A 512 30.37 -22.35 4.24
CA ASP A 512 30.38 -21.87 2.86
C ASP A 512 31.32 -22.59 1.87
N ARG A 513 30.82 -22.87 0.66
CA ARG A 513 31.59 -22.83 -0.59
C ARG A 513 30.70 -22.81 -1.85
N GLY A 514 30.57 -21.62 -2.43
CA GLY A 514 30.57 -21.29 -3.87
C GLY A 514 29.90 -22.20 -4.90
N GLY A 515 28.91 -21.64 -5.62
CA GLY A 515 28.44 -22.14 -6.91
C GLY A 515 27.07 -21.57 -7.28
N GLY A 516 27.04 -20.57 -8.16
CA GLY A 516 25.82 -19.91 -8.62
C GLY A 516 24.86 -20.86 -9.35
N GLY A 517 23.60 -20.79 -8.97
CA GLY A 517 22.47 -21.43 -9.64
C GLY A 517 21.19 -20.99 -8.94
N SER A 518 20.49 -20.03 -9.53
CA SER A 518 19.16 -19.61 -9.07
C SER A 518 18.23 -20.82 -9.15
N LYS A 519 17.81 -21.33 -7.98
CA LYS A 519 16.73 -22.29 -7.88
C LYS A 519 15.43 -21.50 -7.97
N ASP A 520 14.71 -21.73 -9.06
CA ASP A 520 13.36 -21.23 -9.27
C ASP A 520 12.40 -22.03 -8.37
N ASP A 521 12.10 -21.49 -7.19
CA ASP A 521 11.11 -22.04 -6.25
C ASP A 521 9.69 -21.65 -6.72
N SER A 522 9.26 -22.27 -7.82
CA SER A 522 8.03 -21.93 -8.55
C SER A 522 6.74 -22.53 -7.96
N HIS A 523 6.80 -23.27 -6.84
CA HIS A 523 5.65 -23.99 -6.29
C HIS A 523 5.11 -23.34 -5.02
N VAL A 524 3.88 -22.84 -5.07
CA VAL A 524 3.10 -22.43 -3.89
C VAL A 524 2.29 -23.63 -3.43
N ASP A 525 2.50 -24.09 -2.20
CA ASP A 525 1.69 -25.16 -1.61
C ASP A 525 0.31 -24.64 -1.22
N LEU A 526 -0.69 -24.95 -2.05
CA LEU A 526 -2.09 -24.57 -1.81
C LEU A 526 -2.80 -25.49 -0.80
N SER A 527 -2.18 -26.61 -0.39
CA SER A 527 -2.78 -27.54 0.58
C SER A 527 -3.02 -26.90 1.95
N ILE A 528 -2.32 -25.80 2.25
CA ILE A 528 -2.53 -24.98 3.46
C ILE A 528 -3.94 -24.38 3.54
N PHE A 529 -4.59 -24.12 2.40
CA PHE A 529 -5.98 -23.66 2.34
C PHE A 529 -6.99 -24.80 2.52
N ASN A 530 -6.56 -26.06 2.39
CA ASN A 530 -7.39 -27.24 2.62
C ASN A 530 -7.39 -27.69 4.10
N GLY A 531 -6.48 -27.18 4.94
CA GLY A 531 -6.14 -27.77 6.24
C GLY A 531 -6.75 -27.19 7.52
N ASN A 532 -7.44 -26.04 7.48
CA ASN A 532 -7.76 -25.27 8.71
C ASN A 532 -9.25 -25.21 9.11
N LEU A 533 -9.98 -26.32 8.99
CA LEU A 533 -11.35 -26.43 9.54
C LEU A 533 -11.58 -27.75 10.31
N GLY A 534 -10.61 -28.15 11.14
CA GLY A 534 -10.64 -29.45 11.81
C GLY A 534 -9.89 -29.54 13.12
N SER A 535 -9.92 -28.52 14.00
CA SER A 535 -9.28 -28.65 15.32
C SER A 535 -10.10 -28.06 16.46
N ARG A 536 -11.31 -28.57 16.68
CA ARG A 536 -11.92 -28.68 18.01
C ARG A 536 -12.90 -29.85 17.99
N LEU A 537 -12.45 -31.01 18.44
CA LEU A 537 -13.21 -32.07 19.13
C LEU A 537 -12.26 -33.27 19.33
N LYS A 538 -11.43 -33.22 20.38
CA LYS A 538 -10.78 -34.43 20.90
C LYS A 538 -11.85 -35.25 21.62
N LEU A 539 -12.46 -36.21 20.93
CA LEU A 539 -13.14 -37.32 21.60
C LEU A 539 -12.08 -38.39 21.97
N GLY A 540 -11.50 -38.24 23.16
CA GLY A 540 -10.53 -39.17 23.72
C GLY A 540 -11.19 -40.17 24.67
N ASN A 541 -11.31 -41.40 24.20
CA ASN A 541 -11.88 -42.57 24.88
C ASN A 541 -11.37 -42.84 26.31
N LYS A 542 -12.28 -43.34 27.15
CA LYS A 542 -12.07 -43.94 28.46
C LYS A 542 -10.88 -44.91 28.47
N LYS A 543 -9.82 -44.60 29.23
CA LYS A 543 -8.80 -45.57 29.65
C LYS A 543 -9.26 -46.32 30.90
N LYS A 544 -9.59 -47.61 30.74
CA LYS A 544 -9.49 -48.62 31.81
C LYS A 544 -8.01 -48.74 32.20
N ARG A 545 -7.66 -48.48 33.46
CA ARG A 545 -6.39 -48.92 34.05
C ARG A 545 -6.70 -50.02 35.06
N LYS A 546 -6.20 -51.23 34.75
CA LYS A 546 -5.99 -52.32 35.70
C LYS A 546 -4.91 -51.89 36.70
N TRP A 547 -5.12 -52.26 37.95
CA TRP A 547 -4.12 -52.31 39.00
C TRP A 547 -3.24 -53.54 38.80
N GLU A 548 -1.94 -53.44 39.09
CA GLU A 548 -1.07 -54.51 39.61
C GLU A 548 0.34 -53.93 39.91
N ASP A 549 0.68 -53.92 41.19
CA ASP A 549 1.92 -54.30 41.88
C ASP A 549 3.29 -53.79 41.39
N ASN A 550 3.85 -52.82 42.13
CA ASN A 550 4.92 -53.02 43.14
C ASN A 550 5.41 -51.68 43.71
#